data_AF-A0A2D3VW08-F1
#
_entry.id   AF-A0A2D3VW08-F1
#
_cell.length_a   1.000
_cell.length_b   1.000
_cell.length_c   1.000
_cell.angle_alpha   90.00
_cell.angle_beta   90.00
_cell.angle_gamma   90.00
#
_symmetry.space_group_name_H-M   'P 1'
#
loop_
_entity.id
_entity.type
_entity.pdbx_description
1 polymer ?
#
loop_
_entity_poly.entity_id
_entity_poly.type
_entity_poly.pdbx_seq_one_letter_code
_entity_poly.pdbx_strand_id
1 'polypeptide(L)'
;MHPSFTKAKIFAVLALIILTLSFTFPMLAFHGTLNKVHDGKNEEVSSLSKAVWNIYNQGRYKSVTTDKEAHNDLEKMIQTQAEFGPASLPIWAVSLEAPNYPKEAFPEGIPVYFHFDGYSGEVHEMNTINHYVGMDPMWVGGTLEREIGIYALLALSLGIIYFIAYNNKILNYLMLVPASLPLLFIADYSYWLYWFGHNLHDWGAFKIKPFMPTVFGDGKIAQFTTHSYPTIGFYMILAISILSLLAFFAKQKAFKEIQK
;
A
#
# COMPACT_ATOMS: atom_id res chain seq x y z
N MET A 1 10.80 -0.11 -37.65
CA MET A 1 10.55 0.61 -36.38
C MET A 1 11.90 0.78 -35.68
N HIS A 2 12.26 1.98 -35.23
CA HIS A 2 13.55 2.20 -34.56
C HIS A 2 13.72 1.26 -33.35
N PRO A 3 14.85 0.54 -33.18
CA PRO A 3 15.00 -0.47 -32.11
C PRO A 3 14.70 0.04 -30.70
N SER A 4 15.00 1.31 -30.44
CA SER A 4 14.71 1.94 -29.14
C SER A 4 13.21 2.10 -28.86
N PHE A 5 12.33 2.19 -29.86
CA PHE A 5 10.89 2.14 -29.62
C PHE A 5 10.44 0.76 -29.14
N THR A 6 11.00 -0.32 -29.70
CA THR A 6 10.70 -1.68 -29.26
C THR A 6 11.13 -1.88 -27.80
N LYS A 7 12.35 -1.43 -27.44
CA LYS A 7 12.82 -1.46 -26.05
C LYS A 7 11.89 -0.69 -25.11
N ALA A 8 11.47 0.51 -25.51
CA ALA A 8 10.54 1.32 -24.72
C ALA A 8 9.21 0.60 -24.46
N LYS A 9 8.66 -0.08 -25.47
CA LYS A 9 7.43 -0.87 -25.33
C LYS A 9 7.62 -2.06 -24.38
N ILE A 10 8.74 -2.78 -24.49
CA ILE A 10 9.04 -3.91 -23.59
C ILE A 10 9.08 -3.45 -22.14
N PHE A 11 9.84 -2.38 -21.84
CA PHE A 11 9.92 -1.86 -20.47
C PHE A 11 8.55 -1.39 -19.94
N ALA A 12 7.77 -0.70 -20.78
CA ALA A 12 6.42 -0.25 -20.38
C ALA A 12 5.44 -1.42 -20.17
N VAL A 13 5.50 -2.48 -20.99
CA VAL A 13 4.68 -3.68 -20.81
C VAL A 13 5.03 -4.38 -19.49
N LEU A 14 6.31 -4.53 -19.18
CA LEU A 14 6.75 -5.11 -17.91
C LEU A 14 6.27 -4.26 -16.71
N ALA A 15 6.40 -2.94 -16.80
CA ALA A 15 5.88 -2.03 -15.77
C ALA A 15 4.37 -2.17 -15.58
N LEU A 16 3.61 -2.26 -16.68
CA LEU A 16 2.15 -2.45 -16.65
C LEU A 16 1.76 -3.78 -16.02
N ILE A 17 2.45 -4.87 -16.35
CA ILE A 17 2.19 -6.20 -15.75
C ILE A 17 2.40 -6.14 -14.23
N ILE A 18 3.53 -5.58 -13.78
CA ILE A 18 3.84 -5.46 -12.35
C ILE A 18 2.78 -4.58 -11.65
N LEU A 19 2.45 -3.41 -12.21
CA LEU A 19 1.41 -2.52 -11.68
C LEU A 19 0.05 -3.20 -11.59
N THR A 20 -0.32 -3.98 -12.61
CA THR A 20 -1.60 -4.67 -12.68
C THR A 20 -1.68 -5.76 -11.61
N LEU A 21 -0.70 -6.65 -11.58
CA LEU A 21 -0.70 -7.79 -10.67
C LEU A 21 -0.48 -7.37 -9.21
N SER A 22 0.29 -6.32 -8.94
CA SER A 22 0.60 -5.90 -7.57
C SER A 22 -0.53 -5.09 -6.93
N PHE A 23 -1.20 -4.25 -7.72
CA PHE A 23 -2.09 -3.22 -7.18
C PHE A 23 -3.42 -3.12 -7.94
N THR A 24 -3.39 -2.85 -9.24
CA THR A 24 -4.61 -2.46 -9.97
C THR A 24 -5.67 -3.57 -9.98
N PHE A 25 -5.29 -4.81 -10.30
CA PHE A 25 -6.20 -5.95 -10.30
C PHE A 25 -6.73 -6.30 -8.89
N PRO A 26 -5.90 -6.51 -7.85
CA PRO A 26 -6.42 -6.85 -6.52
C PRO A 26 -7.26 -5.73 -5.91
N MET A 27 -6.91 -4.46 -6.14
CA MET A 27 -7.73 -3.33 -5.69
C MET A 27 -9.09 -3.29 -6.39
N LEU A 28 -9.14 -3.53 -7.71
CA LEU A 28 -10.40 -3.60 -8.45
C LEU A 28 -11.28 -4.77 -8.00
N ALA A 29 -10.71 -5.96 -7.92
CA ALA A 29 -11.47 -7.16 -7.56
C ALA A 29 -11.95 -7.14 -6.10
N PHE A 30 -11.27 -6.38 -5.23
CA PHE A 30 -11.61 -6.26 -3.82
C PHE A 30 -12.32 -4.93 -3.47
N HIS A 31 -12.56 -4.05 -4.44
CA HIS A 31 -13.09 -2.71 -4.20
C HIS A 31 -14.45 -2.75 -3.47
N GLY A 32 -14.57 -1.96 -2.40
CA GLY A 32 -15.77 -1.87 -1.58
C GLY A 32 -16.06 -3.09 -0.68
N THR A 33 -15.22 -4.14 -0.72
CA THR A 33 -15.44 -5.35 0.09
C THR A 33 -15.38 -5.06 1.58
N LEU A 34 -14.38 -4.28 2.03
CA LEU A 34 -14.24 -3.89 3.43
C LEU A 34 -15.48 -3.12 3.93
N ASN A 35 -15.98 -2.18 3.13
CA ASN A 35 -17.17 -1.39 3.48
C ASN A 35 -18.43 -2.27 3.58
N LYS A 36 -18.62 -3.21 2.63
CA LYS A 36 -19.74 -4.15 2.69
C LYS A 36 -19.74 -4.99 3.96
N VAL A 37 -18.56 -5.49 4.35
CA VAL A 37 -18.43 -6.29 5.58
C VAL A 37 -18.66 -5.42 6.82
N HIS A 38 -18.14 -4.20 6.83
CA HIS A 38 -18.39 -3.23 7.91
C HIS A 38 -19.88 -2.91 8.06
N ASP A 39 -20.60 -2.74 6.94
CA ASP A 39 -22.04 -2.46 6.91
C ASP A 39 -22.91 -3.69 7.17
N GLY A 40 -22.31 -4.86 7.47
CA GLY A 40 -23.01 -6.12 7.73
C GLY A 40 -23.57 -6.82 6.49
N LYS A 41 -23.23 -6.36 5.28
CA LYS A 41 -23.70 -6.88 3.98
C LYS A 41 -22.80 -8.01 3.48
N ASN A 42 -22.59 -9.02 4.31
CA ASN A 42 -21.61 -10.09 4.06
C ASN A 42 -21.98 -10.95 2.83
N GLU A 43 -23.28 -11.15 2.61
CA GLU A 43 -23.85 -11.84 1.46
C GLU A 43 -23.62 -11.12 0.12
N GLU A 44 -23.33 -9.81 0.14
CA GLU A 44 -23.01 -9.02 -1.06
C GLU A 44 -21.52 -9.11 -1.47
N VAL A 45 -20.69 -9.83 -0.69
CA VAL A 45 -19.28 -10.05 -1.01
C VAL A 45 -19.16 -11.08 -2.13
N SER A 46 -18.63 -10.64 -3.26
CA SER A 46 -18.54 -11.48 -4.46
C SER A 46 -17.57 -12.65 -4.30
N SER A 47 -17.83 -13.75 -5.01
CA SER A 47 -16.92 -14.90 -5.08
C SER A 47 -15.56 -14.54 -5.66
N LEU A 48 -15.51 -13.57 -6.58
CA LEU A 48 -14.26 -13.04 -7.13
C LEU A 48 -13.43 -12.35 -6.04
N SER A 49 -14.06 -11.48 -5.24
CA SER A 49 -13.38 -10.77 -4.14
C SER A 49 -12.81 -11.74 -3.11
N LYS A 50 -13.59 -12.78 -2.74
CA LYS A 50 -13.13 -13.87 -1.87
C LYS A 50 -11.92 -14.60 -2.46
N ALA A 51 -12.03 -15.07 -3.71
CA ALA A 51 -10.95 -15.81 -4.36
C ALA A 51 -9.66 -14.97 -4.50
N VAL A 52 -9.78 -13.72 -4.92
CA VAL A 52 -8.64 -12.81 -5.06
C VAL A 52 -8.00 -12.55 -3.70
N TRP A 53 -8.79 -12.24 -2.67
CA TRP A 53 -8.25 -12.03 -1.33
C TRP A 53 -7.51 -13.27 -0.81
N ASN A 54 -8.09 -14.47 -0.96
CA ASN A 54 -7.49 -15.73 -0.53
C ASN A 54 -6.15 -16.02 -1.22
N ILE A 55 -6.03 -15.72 -2.52
CA ILE A 55 -4.78 -15.88 -3.28
C ILE A 55 -3.74 -14.87 -2.80
N TYR A 56 -4.12 -13.60 -2.72
CA TYR A 56 -3.18 -12.53 -2.45
C TYR A 56 -2.69 -12.53 -1.00
N ASN A 57 -3.48 -13.03 -0.06
CA ASN A 57 -3.13 -13.05 1.36
C ASN A 57 -2.31 -14.27 1.78
N GLN A 58 -2.03 -15.23 0.90
CA GLN A 58 -1.17 -16.37 1.23
C GLN A 58 0.18 -15.91 1.79
N GLY A 59 0.60 -16.51 2.90
CA GLY A 59 1.89 -16.21 3.54
C GLY A 59 2.01 -14.81 4.19
N ARG A 60 0.96 -13.99 4.17
CA ARG A 60 0.95 -12.71 4.91
C ARG A 60 0.68 -12.91 6.40
N TYR A 61 0.98 -11.89 7.19
CA TYR A 61 0.63 -11.82 8.61
C TYR A 61 -0.90 -11.83 8.82
N LYS A 62 -1.37 -12.56 9.85
CA LYS A 62 -2.75 -12.58 10.35
C LYS A 62 -2.69 -12.20 11.83
N SER A 63 -3.70 -11.47 12.31
CA SER A 63 -3.76 -11.07 13.72
C SER A 63 -3.65 -12.29 14.63
N VAL A 64 -2.97 -12.14 15.76
CA VAL A 64 -2.79 -13.20 16.76
C VAL A 64 -4.11 -13.66 17.38
N THR A 65 -5.16 -12.83 17.25
CA THR A 65 -6.52 -13.12 17.69
C THR A 65 -7.34 -13.90 16.65
N THR A 66 -6.84 -14.02 15.42
CA THR A 66 -7.54 -14.71 14.33
C THR A 66 -7.49 -16.22 14.51
N ASP A 67 -8.64 -16.87 14.31
CA ASP A 67 -8.70 -18.34 14.25
C ASP A 67 -7.81 -18.88 13.12
N LYS A 68 -6.92 -19.82 13.44
CA LYS A 68 -6.04 -20.47 12.49
C LYS A 68 -6.80 -21.18 11.36
N GLU A 69 -8.02 -21.65 11.62
CA GLU A 69 -8.85 -22.28 10.59
C GLU A 69 -9.43 -21.28 9.57
N ALA A 70 -9.48 -20.00 9.93
CA ALA A 70 -9.92 -18.90 9.05
C ALA A 70 -8.77 -18.31 8.22
N HIS A 71 -7.51 -18.66 8.53
CA HIS A 71 -6.35 -18.11 7.84
C HIS A 71 -6.44 -18.32 6.31
N ASN A 72 -6.36 -17.20 5.58
CA ASN A 72 -6.43 -17.15 4.11
C ASN A 72 -7.76 -17.61 3.50
N ASP A 73 -8.83 -17.64 4.29
CA ASP A 73 -10.19 -17.88 3.84
C ASP A 73 -11.08 -16.70 4.23
N LEU A 74 -11.28 -15.76 3.30
CA LEU A 74 -12.05 -14.54 3.56
C LEU A 74 -13.46 -14.84 4.08
N GLU A 75 -14.09 -15.91 3.60
CA GLU A 75 -15.44 -16.26 4.04
C GLU A 75 -15.45 -16.63 5.52
N LYS A 76 -14.48 -17.45 5.94
CA LYS A 76 -14.32 -17.77 7.36
C LYS A 76 -13.89 -16.55 8.19
N MET A 77 -12.98 -15.71 7.67
CA MET A 77 -12.56 -14.47 8.34
C MET A 77 -13.77 -13.57 8.64
N ILE A 78 -14.69 -13.43 7.68
CA ILE A 78 -15.93 -12.67 7.87
C ILE A 78 -16.85 -13.36 8.90
N GLN A 79 -17.03 -14.68 8.81
CA GLN A 79 -17.90 -15.44 9.72
C GLN A 79 -17.41 -15.39 11.18
N THR A 80 -16.10 -15.43 11.40
CA THR A 80 -15.48 -15.36 12.73
C THR A 80 -15.22 -13.93 13.20
N GLN A 81 -15.61 -12.92 12.41
CA GLN A 81 -15.36 -11.50 12.67
C GLN A 81 -13.86 -11.20 12.89
N ALA A 82 -13.00 -11.96 12.22
CA ALA A 82 -11.57 -11.76 12.29
C ALA A 82 -11.16 -10.45 11.60
N GLU A 83 -10.06 -9.87 12.06
CA GLU A 83 -9.48 -8.68 11.43
C GLU A 83 -8.81 -9.03 10.10
N PHE A 84 -9.12 -8.27 9.05
CA PHE A 84 -8.45 -8.38 7.76
C PHE A 84 -8.42 -7.03 7.03
N GLY A 85 -7.46 -6.90 6.12
CA GLY A 85 -7.30 -5.71 5.27
C GLY A 85 -7.47 -6.00 3.78
N PRO A 86 -7.02 -5.08 2.91
CA PRO A 86 -7.20 -5.19 1.47
C PRO A 86 -6.37 -6.31 0.83
N ALA A 87 -6.74 -6.70 -0.39
CA ALA A 87 -6.04 -7.73 -1.15
C ALA A 87 -4.73 -7.23 -1.79
N SER A 88 -4.60 -5.92 -2.05
CA SER A 88 -3.42 -5.33 -2.69
C SER A 88 -2.12 -5.66 -1.95
N LEU A 89 -0.96 -5.62 -2.62
CA LEU A 89 0.30 -5.85 -1.92
C LEU A 89 0.56 -4.73 -0.91
N PRO A 90 0.99 -5.05 0.33
CA PRO A 90 1.43 -4.04 1.28
C PRO A 90 2.67 -3.35 0.71
N ILE A 91 2.76 -2.04 0.90
CA ILE A 91 3.86 -1.19 0.45
C ILE A 91 4.87 -1.03 1.59
N TRP A 92 4.40 -0.77 2.80
CA TRP A 92 5.24 -0.50 3.96
C TRP A 92 4.71 -1.22 5.19
N ALA A 93 5.60 -1.55 6.13
CA ALA A 93 5.24 -2.14 7.41
C ALA A 93 5.75 -1.26 8.55
N VAL A 94 4.92 -1.10 9.56
CA VAL A 94 5.30 -0.53 10.86
C VAL A 94 4.89 -1.53 11.93
N SER A 95 5.82 -1.90 12.80
CA SER A 95 5.50 -2.66 14.00
C SER A 95 5.90 -1.90 15.26
N LEU A 96 5.07 -2.00 16.29
CA LEU A 96 5.35 -1.50 17.62
C LEU A 96 5.60 -2.67 18.58
N GLU A 97 6.74 -2.66 19.27
CA GLU A 97 6.93 -3.45 20.48
C GLU A 97 6.57 -2.58 21.68
N ALA A 98 5.75 -3.12 22.58
CA ALA A 98 5.24 -2.43 23.75
C ALA A 98 5.40 -3.31 25.00
N PRO A 99 5.67 -2.75 26.19
CA PRO A 99 5.81 -3.55 27.41
C PRO A 99 4.59 -4.41 27.77
N ASN A 100 3.39 -3.96 27.38
CA ASN A 100 2.14 -4.66 27.65
C ASN A 100 1.80 -5.75 26.62
N TYR A 101 2.62 -5.90 25.58
CA TYR A 101 2.42 -6.87 24.50
C TYR A 101 3.61 -7.86 24.51
N PRO A 102 3.50 -8.96 25.27
CA PRO A 102 4.60 -9.89 25.48
C PRO A 102 4.98 -10.61 24.18
N LYS A 103 6.27 -10.88 23.97
CA LYS A 103 6.79 -11.50 22.73
C LYS A 103 6.27 -12.91 22.49
N GLU A 104 5.82 -13.60 23.53
CA GLU A 104 5.19 -14.91 23.43
C GLU A 104 3.85 -14.85 22.70
N ALA A 105 3.08 -13.76 22.89
CA ALA A 105 1.80 -13.55 22.23
C ALA A 105 1.96 -12.72 20.94
N PHE A 106 2.85 -11.72 20.96
CA PHE A 106 3.11 -10.77 19.87
C PHE A 106 4.59 -10.86 19.44
N PRO A 107 5.00 -11.96 18.78
CA PRO A 107 6.41 -12.18 18.43
C PRO A 107 6.96 -11.16 17.44
N GLU A 108 6.08 -10.60 16.59
CA GLU A 108 6.41 -9.54 15.63
C GLU A 108 6.02 -8.15 16.16
N GLY A 109 5.68 -8.01 17.45
CA GLY A 109 5.04 -6.82 18.00
C GLY A 109 3.62 -6.65 17.46
N ILE A 110 3.24 -5.42 17.15
CA ILE A 110 1.93 -5.04 16.62
C ILE A 110 2.15 -4.52 15.19
N PRO A 111 2.31 -5.42 14.21
CA PRO A 111 2.57 -5.02 12.83
C PRO A 111 1.30 -4.51 12.17
N VAL A 112 1.41 -3.35 11.52
CA VAL A 112 0.45 -2.82 10.56
C VAL A 112 1.14 -2.61 9.21
N TYR A 113 0.38 -2.87 8.15
CA TYR A 113 0.86 -2.76 6.79
C TYR A 113 0.06 -1.70 6.03
N PHE A 114 0.78 -0.85 5.31
CA PHE A 114 0.23 0.26 4.54
C PHE A 114 0.02 -0.19 3.10
N HIS A 115 -1.19 0.02 2.57
CA HIS A 115 -1.56 -0.26 1.19
C HIS A 115 -2.03 1.03 0.51
N PHE A 116 -2.11 1.03 -0.83
CA PHE A 116 -2.74 2.15 -1.55
C PHE A 116 -4.22 2.34 -1.17
N ASP A 117 -4.91 1.27 -0.80
CA ASP A 117 -6.36 1.22 -0.54
C ASP A 117 -6.72 0.92 0.92
N GLY A 118 -5.76 0.94 1.85
CA GLY A 118 -6.08 0.66 3.25
C GLY A 118 -4.91 0.21 4.10
N TYR A 119 -5.27 -0.48 5.18
CA TYR A 119 -4.35 -1.05 6.16
C TYR A 119 -4.68 -2.52 6.39
N SER A 120 -3.67 -3.30 6.76
CA SER A 120 -3.85 -4.68 7.25
C SER A 120 -2.91 -4.94 8.43
N GLY A 121 -3.04 -6.09 9.10
CA GLY A 121 -2.28 -6.41 10.31
C GLY A 121 -3.11 -6.21 11.58
N GLU A 122 -2.45 -5.85 12.67
CA GLU A 122 -3.07 -5.55 13.97
C GLU A 122 -3.56 -4.09 14.03
N VAL A 123 -4.45 -3.70 13.11
CA VAL A 123 -4.93 -2.31 13.01
C VAL A 123 -5.78 -1.95 14.22
N HIS A 124 -6.55 -2.90 14.77
CA HIS A 124 -7.29 -2.70 16.00
C HIS A 124 -6.37 -2.37 17.19
N GLU A 125 -5.36 -3.21 17.46
CA GLU A 125 -4.41 -2.99 18.56
C GLU A 125 -3.57 -1.73 18.36
N MET A 126 -3.17 -1.44 17.11
CA MET A 126 -2.49 -0.19 16.77
C MET A 126 -3.34 1.03 17.09
N ASN A 127 -4.64 1.00 16.76
CA ASN A 127 -5.56 2.10 17.08
C ASN A 127 -5.80 2.22 18.59
N THR A 128 -5.82 1.12 19.33
CA THR A 128 -5.86 1.11 20.80
C THR A 128 -4.66 1.85 21.37
N ILE A 129 -3.44 1.56 20.87
CA ILE A 129 -2.24 2.30 21.28
C ILE A 129 -2.33 3.77 20.89
N ASN A 130 -2.71 4.09 19.65
CA ASN A 130 -2.86 5.46 19.17
C ASN A 130 -3.78 6.26 20.09
N HIS A 131 -4.94 5.70 20.46
CA HIS A 131 -5.87 6.33 21.39
C HIS A 131 -5.22 6.64 22.75
N TYR A 132 -4.47 5.69 23.33
CA TYR A 132 -3.80 5.89 24.62
C TYR A 132 -2.69 6.94 24.58
N VAL A 133 -2.04 7.17 23.44
CA VAL A 133 -1.02 8.21 23.29
C VAL A 133 -1.58 9.53 22.74
N GLY A 134 -2.90 9.60 22.53
CA GLY A 134 -3.59 10.78 22.03
C GLY A 134 -3.51 10.98 20.52
N MET A 135 -3.06 9.99 19.75
CA MET A 135 -3.08 10.01 18.28
C MET A 135 -4.48 9.65 17.76
N ASP A 136 -4.85 10.26 16.63
CA ASP A 136 -6.03 9.85 15.86
C ASP A 136 -5.91 8.41 15.35
N PRO A 137 -7.06 7.73 15.11
CA PRO A 137 -7.05 6.39 14.52
C PRO A 137 -6.52 6.43 13.07
N MET A 138 -5.91 5.33 12.63
CA MET A 138 -5.18 5.26 11.36
C MET A 138 -6.02 5.62 10.13
N TRP A 139 -7.33 5.35 10.16
CA TRP A 139 -8.23 5.66 9.05
C TRP A 139 -8.43 7.17 8.82
N VAL A 140 -8.06 8.04 9.77
CA VAL A 140 -8.08 9.50 9.57
C VAL A 140 -7.02 9.94 8.55
N GLY A 141 -5.86 9.29 8.58
CA GLY A 141 -4.78 9.58 7.64
C GLY A 141 -5.19 9.21 6.23
N GLY A 142 -4.63 9.85 5.19
CA GLY A 142 -4.69 9.39 3.80
C GLY A 142 -6.08 9.16 3.20
N THR A 143 -7.13 9.79 3.73
CA THR A 143 -8.52 9.44 3.37
C THR A 143 -8.78 9.68 1.88
N LEU A 144 -8.41 10.86 1.37
CA LEU A 144 -8.56 11.20 -0.04
C LEU A 144 -7.72 10.26 -0.91
N GLU A 145 -6.45 10.06 -0.53
CA GLU A 145 -5.48 9.25 -1.25
C GLU A 145 -5.96 7.80 -1.42
N ARG A 146 -6.52 7.21 -0.36
CA ARG A 146 -7.10 5.86 -0.41
C ARG A 146 -8.36 5.79 -1.24
N GLU A 147 -9.25 6.78 -1.15
CA GLU A 147 -10.49 6.82 -1.93
C GLU A 147 -10.21 6.96 -3.43
N ILE A 148 -9.28 7.83 -3.81
CA ILE A 148 -8.92 8.05 -5.22
C ILE A 148 -7.92 7.00 -5.73
N GLY A 149 -7.25 6.26 -4.85
CA GLY A 149 -6.10 5.41 -5.19
C GLY A 149 -6.40 4.41 -6.30
N ILE A 150 -7.57 3.77 -6.25
CA ILE A 150 -8.00 2.83 -7.30
C ILE A 150 -8.17 3.52 -8.67
N TYR A 151 -8.79 4.69 -8.69
CA TYR A 151 -9.02 5.47 -9.91
C TYR A 151 -7.71 6.03 -10.46
N ALA A 152 -6.81 6.47 -9.59
CA ALA A 152 -5.49 6.97 -9.94
C ALA A 152 -4.63 5.87 -10.58
N LEU A 153 -4.61 4.66 -10.01
CA LEU A 153 -3.86 3.53 -10.57
C LEU A 153 -4.48 2.98 -11.85
N LEU A 154 -5.81 3.06 -12.02
CA LEU A 154 -6.46 2.78 -13.29
C LEU A 154 -6.08 3.79 -14.37
N ALA A 155 -6.15 5.09 -14.07
CA ALA A 155 -5.75 6.15 -14.98
C ALA A 155 -4.27 6.00 -15.37
N LEU A 156 -3.42 5.64 -14.41
CA LEU A 156 -2.00 5.35 -14.64
C LEU A 156 -1.81 4.15 -15.58
N SER A 157 -2.55 3.05 -15.35
CA SER A 157 -2.52 1.86 -16.20
C SER A 157 -2.94 2.19 -17.64
N LEU A 158 -4.00 2.97 -17.80
CA LEU A 158 -4.43 3.48 -19.12
C LEU A 158 -3.35 4.36 -19.74
N GLY A 159 -2.72 5.25 -18.98
CA GLY A 159 -1.62 6.09 -19.45
C GLY A 159 -0.44 5.27 -20.00
N ILE A 160 -0.07 4.17 -19.33
CA ILE A 160 0.97 3.25 -19.82
C ILE A 160 0.50 2.52 -21.09
N ILE A 161 -0.78 2.11 -21.18
CA ILE A 161 -1.34 1.51 -22.40
C ILE A 161 -1.28 2.50 -23.59
N TYR A 162 -1.67 3.75 -23.38
CA TYR A 162 -1.56 4.80 -24.40
C TYR A 162 -0.11 5.05 -24.81
N PHE A 163 0.83 5.03 -23.85
CA PHE A 163 2.26 5.09 -24.16
C PHE A 163 2.70 3.92 -25.06
N ILE A 164 2.22 2.70 -24.81
CA ILE A 164 2.59 1.51 -25.62
C ILE A 164 1.98 1.58 -27.03
N ALA A 165 0.72 2.03 -27.13
CA ALA A 165 -0.01 2.10 -28.38
C ALA A 165 0.56 3.16 -29.34
N TYR A 166 0.96 4.33 -28.81
CA TYR A 166 1.30 5.49 -29.63
C TYR A 166 2.74 5.98 -29.42
N ASN A 167 3.45 6.23 -30.53
CA ASN A 167 4.76 6.88 -30.53
C ASN A 167 4.61 8.40 -30.56
N ASN A 168 4.07 8.97 -29.49
CA ASN A 168 3.88 10.41 -29.33
C ASN A 168 4.84 10.98 -28.26
N LYS A 169 5.42 12.17 -28.51
CA LYS A 169 6.34 12.85 -27.60
C LYS A 169 5.68 13.26 -26.28
N ILE A 170 4.44 13.75 -26.31
CA ILE A 170 3.68 14.14 -25.12
C ILE A 170 3.40 12.92 -24.26
N LEU A 171 2.94 11.82 -24.87
CA LEU A 171 2.70 10.57 -24.16
C LEU A 171 3.97 9.97 -23.54
N ASN A 172 5.17 10.32 -24.04
CA ASN A 172 6.42 9.91 -23.41
C ASN A 172 6.52 10.38 -21.96
N TYR A 173 6.12 11.63 -21.68
CA TYR A 173 6.20 12.23 -20.35
C TYR A 173 5.28 11.57 -19.33
N LEU A 174 4.23 10.84 -19.77
CA LEU A 174 3.37 10.08 -18.86
C LEU A 174 4.17 9.05 -18.04
N MET A 175 5.28 8.53 -18.58
CA MET A 175 6.13 7.57 -17.86
C MET A 175 6.88 8.19 -16.68
N LEU A 176 6.91 9.53 -16.56
CA LEU A 176 7.46 10.19 -15.38
C LEU A 176 6.55 10.06 -14.14
N VAL A 177 5.24 9.88 -14.34
CA VAL A 177 4.28 9.66 -13.25
C VAL A 177 4.57 8.34 -12.50
N PRO A 178 4.58 7.16 -13.14
CA PRO A 178 4.95 5.91 -12.47
C PRO A 178 6.41 5.91 -12.00
N ALA A 179 7.32 6.63 -12.69
CA ALA A 179 8.69 6.82 -12.23
C ALA A 179 8.78 7.54 -10.88
N SER A 180 7.84 8.45 -10.59
CA SER A 180 7.83 9.23 -9.36
C SER A 180 7.17 8.53 -8.16
N LEU A 181 6.46 7.41 -8.37
CA LEU A 181 5.67 6.73 -7.32
C LEU A 181 6.44 6.43 -6.02
N PRO A 182 7.69 5.90 -6.04
CA PRO A 182 8.41 5.65 -4.79
C PRO A 182 8.63 6.92 -3.97
N LEU A 183 8.95 8.04 -4.63
CA LEU A 183 9.17 9.32 -3.96
C LEU A 183 7.86 9.90 -3.44
N LEU A 184 6.79 9.85 -4.24
CA LEU A 184 5.46 10.30 -3.83
C LEU A 184 4.97 9.51 -2.62
N PHE A 185 5.13 8.18 -2.63
CA PHE A 185 4.75 7.34 -1.50
C PHE A 185 5.50 7.71 -0.23
N ILE A 186 6.84 7.82 -0.26
CA ILE A 186 7.61 8.18 0.93
C ILE A 186 7.24 9.59 1.43
N ALA A 187 7.03 10.54 0.53
CA ALA A 187 6.64 11.90 0.89
C ALA A 187 5.27 11.92 1.58
N ASP A 188 4.27 11.27 1.00
CA ASP A 188 2.90 11.20 1.54
C ASP A 188 2.85 10.42 2.86
N TYR A 189 3.49 9.26 2.91
CA TYR A 189 3.63 8.46 4.13
C TYR A 189 4.29 9.26 5.26
N SER A 190 5.41 9.92 4.99
CA SER A 190 6.12 10.74 5.97
C SER A 190 5.28 11.94 6.43
N TYR A 191 4.53 12.55 5.52
CA TYR A 191 3.63 13.64 5.84
C TYR A 191 2.55 13.19 6.83
N TRP A 192 1.88 12.06 6.57
CA TRP A 192 0.86 11.55 7.47
C TRP A 192 1.42 11.15 8.83
N LEU A 193 2.58 10.49 8.88
CA LEU A 193 3.25 10.21 10.14
C LEU A 193 3.56 11.49 10.93
N TYR A 194 4.12 12.51 10.26
CA TYR A 194 4.36 13.81 10.89
C TYR A 194 3.06 14.41 11.45
N TRP A 195 1.99 14.39 10.65
CA TRP A 195 0.70 14.91 11.04
C TRP A 195 0.17 14.20 12.30
N PHE A 196 0.16 12.87 12.34
CA PHE A 196 -0.29 12.13 13.51
C PHE A 196 0.56 12.42 14.76
N GLY A 197 1.88 12.53 14.61
CA GLY A 197 2.78 12.81 15.72
C GLY A 197 2.75 14.26 16.22
N HIS A 198 2.17 15.20 15.46
CA HIS A 198 2.09 16.62 15.82
C HIS A 198 0.66 17.12 16.09
N ASN A 199 -0.36 16.33 15.78
CA ASN A 199 -1.76 16.62 16.07
C ASN A 199 -2.27 15.70 17.20
N LEU A 200 -1.51 15.63 18.29
CA LEU A 200 -1.87 14.86 19.47
C LEU A 200 -2.96 15.56 20.28
N HIS A 201 -3.92 14.78 20.75
CA HIS A 201 -5.07 15.26 21.51
C HIS A 201 -4.88 15.06 23.02
N ASP A 202 -5.59 15.89 23.79
CA ASP A 202 -5.49 15.86 25.25
C ASP A 202 -6.17 14.68 25.94
N TRP A 203 -6.92 13.86 25.21
CA TRP A 203 -7.58 12.66 25.72
C TRP A 203 -6.64 11.48 26.02
N GLY A 204 -5.39 11.54 25.55
CA GLY A 204 -4.44 10.43 25.67
C GLY A 204 -4.03 10.22 27.13
N ALA A 205 -4.08 8.96 27.57
CA ALA A 205 -3.63 8.58 28.91
C ALA A 205 -2.13 8.86 29.12
N PHE A 206 -1.32 8.72 28.07
CA PHE A 206 0.10 9.04 28.08
C PHE A 206 0.35 10.38 27.40
N LYS A 207 0.80 11.37 28.16
CA LYS A 207 1.19 12.68 27.62
C LYS A 207 2.56 12.59 26.95
N ILE A 208 2.56 12.47 25.63
CA ILE A 208 3.77 12.49 24.80
C ILE A 208 3.89 13.87 24.15
N LYS A 209 5.10 14.41 24.10
CA LYS A 209 5.37 15.65 23.35
C LYS A 209 5.25 15.36 21.85
N PRO A 210 4.87 16.34 21.01
CA PRO A 210 4.91 16.18 19.56
C PRO A 210 6.22 15.55 19.09
N PHE A 211 6.10 14.56 18.21
CA PHE A 211 7.24 13.76 17.75
C PHE A 211 7.06 13.36 16.29
N MET A 212 8.14 12.90 15.67
CA MET A 212 8.10 12.29 14.34
C MET A 212 8.08 10.78 14.50
N PRO A 213 7.00 10.07 14.12
CA PRO A 213 7.04 8.62 14.01
C PRO A 213 8.16 8.17 13.06
N THR A 214 8.78 7.04 13.37
CA THR A 214 9.90 6.51 12.60
C THR A 214 9.48 6.21 11.16
N VAL A 215 10.01 6.98 10.21
CA VAL A 215 9.73 6.78 8.78
C VAL A 215 10.40 5.51 8.28
N PHE A 216 11.68 5.29 8.62
CA PHE A 216 12.45 4.14 8.19
C PHE A 216 13.46 3.74 9.25
N GLY A 217 13.62 2.43 9.44
CA GLY A 217 14.53 1.84 10.42
C GLY A 217 13.88 1.60 11.77
N ASP A 218 14.74 1.41 12.76
CA ASP A 218 14.35 1.23 14.15
C ASP A 218 14.35 2.57 14.87
N GLY A 219 13.35 2.78 15.71
CA GLY A 219 13.24 3.97 16.53
C GLY A 219 12.59 3.67 17.87
N LYS A 220 12.52 4.71 18.71
CA LYS A 220 11.93 4.61 20.03
C LYS A 220 11.08 5.83 20.33
N ILE A 221 9.85 5.58 20.76
CA ILE A 221 8.89 6.62 21.13
C ILE A 221 8.35 6.26 22.50
N ALA A 222 8.73 7.06 23.51
CA ALA A 222 8.47 6.74 24.90
C ALA A 222 8.97 5.32 25.27
N GLN A 223 8.06 4.42 25.62
CA GLN A 223 8.36 3.02 25.96
C GLN A 223 8.18 2.06 24.78
N PHE A 224 7.78 2.56 23.61
CA PHE A 224 7.55 1.77 22.41
C PHE A 224 8.81 1.73 21.55
N THR A 225 9.20 0.54 21.12
CA THR A 225 10.18 0.37 20.05
C THR A 225 9.42 0.25 18.74
N THR A 226 9.86 0.98 17.71
CA THR A 226 9.17 1.04 16.41
C THR A 226 10.09 0.46 15.34
N HIS A 227 9.56 -0.43 14.50
CA HIS A 227 10.26 -1.00 13.35
C HIS A 227 9.52 -0.60 12.09
N SER A 228 10.14 0.20 11.21
CA SER A 228 9.49 0.72 10.00
C SER A 228 10.30 0.39 8.75
N TYR A 229 9.77 -0.48 7.89
CA TYR A 229 10.52 -1.02 6.75
C TYR A 229 9.66 -1.20 5.49
N PRO A 230 10.28 -1.08 4.30
CA PRO A 230 9.62 -1.41 3.04
C PRO A 230 9.22 -2.89 3.01
N THR A 231 8.08 -3.16 2.37
CA THR A 231 7.64 -4.52 2.07
C THR A 231 7.62 -4.74 0.56
N ILE A 232 7.11 -5.90 0.12
CA ILE A 232 7.14 -6.31 -1.28
C ILE A 232 6.54 -5.25 -2.23
N GLY A 233 5.46 -4.56 -1.83
CA GLY A 233 4.84 -3.52 -2.65
C GLY A 233 5.76 -2.32 -2.88
N PHE A 234 6.58 -1.92 -1.91
CA PHE A 234 7.56 -0.85 -2.13
C PHE A 234 8.60 -1.24 -3.18
N TYR A 235 9.08 -2.48 -3.14
CA TYR A 235 10.00 -2.99 -4.16
C TYR A 235 9.33 -3.11 -5.54
N MET A 236 8.03 -3.41 -5.59
CA MET A 236 7.27 -3.42 -6.85
C MET A 236 7.12 -2.01 -7.43
N ILE A 237 6.84 -0.98 -6.63
CA ILE A 237 6.80 0.40 -7.13
C ILE A 237 8.18 0.91 -7.54
N LEU A 238 9.26 0.47 -6.89
CA LEU A 238 10.64 0.75 -7.35
C LEU A 238 10.91 0.11 -8.71
N ALA A 239 10.51 -1.15 -8.92
CA ALA A 239 10.67 -1.83 -10.21
C ALA A 239 9.86 -1.14 -11.31
N ILE A 240 8.60 -0.77 -11.04
CA ILE A 240 7.75 0.02 -11.94
C ILE A 240 8.43 1.34 -12.28
N SER A 241 9.01 2.02 -11.28
CA SER A 241 9.68 3.31 -11.48
C SER A 241 10.88 3.20 -12.41
N ILE A 242 11.77 2.24 -12.17
CA ILE A 242 12.97 1.99 -12.97
C ILE A 242 12.58 1.63 -14.42
N LEU A 243 11.65 0.70 -14.59
CA LEU A 243 11.16 0.30 -15.92
C LEU A 243 10.53 1.49 -16.67
N SER A 244 9.84 2.37 -15.94
CA SER A 244 9.22 3.56 -16.52
C SER A 244 10.26 4.59 -16.99
N LEU A 245 11.33 4.80 -16.21
CA LEU A 245 12.47 5.63 -16.62
C LEU A 245 13.18 5.05 -17.86
N LEU A 246 13.42 3.73 -17.87
CA LEU A 246 14.01 3.05 -19.03
C LEU A 246 13.13 3.20 -20.28
N ALA A 247 11.81 3.05 -20.13
CA ALA A 247 10.86 3.28 -21.22
C ALA A 247 10.92 4.72 -21.76
N PHE A 248 10.92 5.69 -20.85
CA PHE A 248 11.01 7.12 -21.17
C PHE A 248 12.28 7.45 -21.96
N PHE A 249 13.45 7.05 -21.45
CA PHE A 249 14.73 7.36 -22.08
C PHE A 249 14.90 6.62 -23.42
N ALA A 250 14.44 5.37 -23.53
CA ALA A 250 14.48 4.62 -24.79
C ALA A 250 13.64 5.29 -25.89
N LYS A 251 12.44 5.76 -25.55
CA LYS A 251 11.59 6.48 -26.51
C LYS A 251 12.14 7.88 -26.83
N GLN A 252 12.70 8.59 -25.84
CA GLN A 252 13.35 9.89 -26.04
C GLN A 252 14.54 9.78 -27.01
N LYS A 253 15.35 8.72 -26.86
CA LYS A 253 16.46 8.42 -27.77
C LYS A 253 15.96 8.21 -29.21
N ALA A 254 14.92 7.40 -29.40
CA ALA A 254 14.33 7.16 -30.71
C ALA A 254 13.87 8.46 -31.40
N PHE A 255 13.18 9.34 -30.66
CA PHE A 255 12.75 10.62 -31.23
C PHE A 255 13.91 11.53 -31.62
N LYS A 256 14.99 11.57 -30.82
CA LYS A 256 16.19 12.36 -31.16
C LYS A 256 16.91 11.84 -32.40
N GLU A 257 16.99 10.52 -32.58
CA GLU A 257 17.70 9.89 -33.70
C GLU A 257 16.91 9.96 -35.01
N ILE A 258 15.59 10.03 -34.97
CA ILE A 258 14.73 10.19 -36.17
C ILE A 258 14.64 11.65 -36.64
N GLN A 259 14.88 12.61 -35.73
CA GLN A 259 14.90 14.04 -36.07
C GLN A 259 16.26 14.56 -36.55
N LYS A 260 17.30 13.73 -36.44
CA LYS A 260 18.60 13.96 -37.06
C LYS A 260 18.60 13.39 -38.47
#